data_AF-A0A6U0ZKF8-F1
#
_entry.id   AF-A0A6U0ZKF8-F1
#
_cell.length_a   1.000
_cell.length_b   1.000
_cell.length_c   1.000
_cell.angle_alpha   90.00
_cell.angle_beta   90.00
_cell.angle_gamma   90.00
#
_symmetry.space_group_name_H-M   'P 1'
#
loop_
_entity.id
_entity.type
_entity.pdbx_description
1 polymer ?
#
loop_
_entity_poly.entity_id
_entity_poly.type
_entity_poly.pdbx_seq_one_letter_code
_entity_poly.pdbx_strand_id
1 'polypeptide(L)'
;MVLKTTLCRFSGLRIYPGRGLLFIRVDGQHYLFLNKKCKSLFTNKKKAAKLAWTSAYRKAHKKDQVAEVQKKKRRNATKSLNRSIAGASVDVIKQRRAEKPEARQASREAAIREVKERAKKAKEAKAAKARKQQFA
;
A
#
# COMPACT_ATOMS: atom_id res chain seq x y z
N MET A 1 -13.08 28.16 -26.30
CA MET A 1 -11.87 28.92 -26.75
C MET A 1 -10.74 28.65 -25.76
N VAL A 2 -9.64 28.01 -26.18
CA VAL A 2 -8.49 27.72 -25.29
C VAL A 2 -7.54 28.91 -25.32
N LEU A 3 -7.43 29.62 -24.20
CA LEU A 3 -6.53 30.77 -24.09
C LEU A 3 -5.11 30.29 -23.72
N LYS A 4 -4.17 30.42 -24.64
CA LYS A 4 -2.77 30.01 -24.43
C LYS A 4 -2.15 30.90 -23.35
N THR A 5 -1.80 30.31 -22.21
CA THR A 5 -1.09 31.00 -21.14
C THR A 5 0.37 30.60 -21.13
N THR A 6 1.24 31.55 -20.84
CA THR A 6 2.67 31.32 -20.61
C THR A 6 2.94 31.34 -19.11
N LEU A 7 4.14 30.94 -18.68
CA LEU A 7 4.46 30.81 -17.26
C LEU A 7 5.62 31.73 -16.90
N CYS A 8 5.47 32.52 -15.84
CA CYS A 8 6.50 33.40 -15.32
C CYS A 8 7.69 32.59 -14.78
N ARG A 9 8.89 32.79 -15.34
CA ARG A 9 10.09 32.05 -14.97
C ARG A 9 10.52 32.26 -13.51
N PHE A 10 10.18 33.42 -12.93
CA PHE A 10 10.54 33.77 -11.55
C PHE A 10 9.49 33.34 -10.53
N SER A 11 8.23 33.76 -10.70
CA SER A 11 7.17 33.53 -9.71
C SER A 11 6.50 32.16 -9.84
N GLY A 12 6.53 31.57 -11.04
CA GLY A 12 5.79 30.35 -11.35
C GLY A 12 4.31 30.58 -11.72
N LEU A 13 3.85 31.83 -11.76
CA LEU A 13 2.45 32.18 -12.05
C LEU A 13 2.15 32.19 -13.56
N ARG A 14 0.89 31.92 -13.93
CA ARG A 14 0.42 31.99 -15.31
C ARG A 14 0.34 33.45 -15.78
N ILE A 15 0.76 33.69 -17.01
CA ILE A 15 0.77 34.96 -17.72
C ILE A 15 -0.21 34.81 -18.90
N TYR A 16 -1.18 35.71 -18.93
CA TYR A 16 -2.14 35.81 -20.02
C TYR A 16 -1.58 36.67 -21.17
N PRO A 17 -2.06 36.47 -22.41
CA PRO A 17 -1.70 37.32 -23.55
C PRO A 17 -1.87 38.81 -23.23
N GLY A 18 -0.96 39.65 -23.75
CA GLY A 18 -0.96 41.09 -23.49
C GLY A 18 -0.40 41.51 -22.13
N ARG A 19 0.10 40.58 -21.31
CA ARG A 19 0.66 40.88 -19.98
C ARG A 19 2.08 40.37 -19.83
N GLY A 20 2.83 41.05 -18.96
CA GLY A 20 4.19 40.68 -18.59
C GLY A 20 5.24 41.37 -19.43
N LEU A 21 6.47 40.88 -19.35
CA LEU A 21 7.61 41.41 -20.08
C LEU A 21 8.59 40.27 -20.37
N LEU A 22 9.20 40.31 -21.55
CA LEU A 22 10.24 39.39 -21.98
C LEU A 22 11.60 40.04 -21.73
N PHE A 23 12.49 39.33 -21.04
CA PHE A 23 13.88 39.71 -20.85
C PHE A 23 14.77 38.66 -21.51
N ILE A 24 15.60 39.10 -22.44
CA ILE A 24 16.60 38.25 -23.10
C ILE A 24 17.95 38.56 -22.46
N ARG A 25 18.56 37.55 -21.87
CA ARG A 25 19.91 37.67 -21.30
C ARG A 25 20.95 37.48 -22.41
N VAL A 26 22.18 37.95 -22.17
CA VAL A 26 23.33 37.88 -23.11
C VAL A 26 23.62 36.46 -23.61
N ASP A 27 23.27 35.42 -22.84
CA ASP A 27 23.38 34.01 -23.22
C ASP A 27 22.24 33.51 -24.13
N GLY A 28 21.37 34.41 -24.61
CA GLY A 28 20.20 34.08 -25.41
C GLY A 28 19.04 33.47 -24.62
N GLN A 29 19.15 33.38 -23.28
CA GLN A 29 18.08 32.81 -22.46
C GLN A 29 16.92 33.79 -22.31
N HIS A 30 15.71 33.27 -22.55
CA HIS A 30 14.47 34.02 -22.50
C HIS A 30 13.81 33.89 -21.13
N TYR A 31 13.61 35.01 -20.46
CA TYR A 31 12.91 35.09 -19.17
C TYR A 31 11.61 35.88 -19.32
N LEU A 32 10.48 35.18 -19.24
CA LEU A 32 9.18 35.82 -19.12
C LEU A 32 8.89 36.18 -17.66
N PHE A 33 8.55 37.44 -17.41
CA PHE A 33 8.14 37.93 -16.09
C PHE A 33 6.71 38.45 -16.11
N LEU A 34 5.94 38.14 -15.06
CA LEU A 34 4.54 38.58 -14.95
C LEU A 34 4.41 40.09 -14.65
N ASN A 35 5.33 40.66 -13.87
CA ASN A 35 5.26 42.05 -13.41
C ASN A 35 6.67 42.63 -13.15
N LYS A 36 6.73 43.96 -12.94
CA LYS A 36 7.97 44.69 -12.62
C LYS A 36 8.64 44.17 -11.34
N LYS A 37 7.87 43.71 -10.35
CA LYS A 37 8.38 43.09 -9.11
C LYS A 37 9.25 41.86 -9.42
N CYS A 38 8.78 40.96 -10.28
CA CYS A 38 9.54 39.78 -10.69
C CYS A 38 10.83 40.16 -11.42
N LYS A 39 10.77 41.14 -12.33
CA LYS A 39 11.95 41.65 -13.06
C LYS A 39 12.98 42.25 -12.09
N SER A 40 12.54 43.14 -11.21
CA SER A 40 13.41 43.81 -10.23
C SER A 40 14.12 42.81 -9.31
N LEU A 41 13.39 41.82 -8.78
CA LEU A 41 13.98 40.77 -7.94
C LEU A 41 15.00 39.92 -8.70
N PHE A 42 14.75 39.64 -9.98
CA PHE A 42 15.69 38.93 -10.84
C PHE A 42 16.96 39.74 -11.11
N THR A 43 16.82 41.04 -11.43
CA THR A 43 17.96 41.96 -11.60
C THR A 43 18.79 42.08 -10.33
N ASN A 44 18.14 42.09 -9.16
CA ASN A 44 18.79 42.08 -7.84
C ASN A 44 19.38 40.71 -7.46
N LYS A 45 19.43 39.75 -8.41
CA LYS A 45 19.98 38.40 -8.24
C LYS A 45 19.35 37.63 -7.07
N LYS A 46 18.10 37.95 -6.70
CA LYS A 46 17.39 37.22 -5.64
C LYS A 46 16.94 35.86 -6.17
N LYS A 47 17.29 34.80 -5.45
CA LYS A 47 16.89 33.43 -5.82
C LYS A 47 15.43 33.20 -5.46
N ALA A 48 14.58 32.84 -6.44
CA ALA A 48 13.16 32.58 -6.23
C ALA A 48 12.91 31.55 -5.11
N ALA A 49 13.74 30.50 -5.01
CA ALA A 49 13.66 29.47 -3.97
C ALA A 49 13.82 29.99 -2.53
N LYS A 50 14.31 31.23 -2.32
CA LYS A 50 14.40 31.87 -1.00
C LYS A 50 13.19 32.76 -0.66
N LEU A 51 12.28 33.00 -1.61
CA LEU A 51 11.15 33.90 -1.46
C LEU A 51 9.85 33.14 -1.27
N ALA A 52 9.26 33.24 -0.07
CA ALA A 52 8.13 32.44 0.40
C ALA A 52 6.92 32.38 -0.54
N TRP A 53 6.63 33.47 -1.25
CA TRP A 53 5.45 33.61 -2.10
C TRP A 53 5.59 32.94 -3.47
N THR A 54 6.80 32.57 -3.90
CA THR A 54 7.04 31.97 -5.22
C THR A 54 6.71 30.48 -5.24
N SER A 55 6.34 29.94 -6.41
CA SER A 55 6.15 28.49 -6.58
C SER A 55 7.45 27.71 -6.32
N ALA A 56 8.61 28.25 -6.71
CA ALA A 56 9.90 27.61 -6.47
C ALA A 56 10.17 27.39 -4.97
N TYR A 57 9.87 28.38 -4.12
CA TYR A 57 9.96 28.22 -2.68
C TYR A 57 8.98 27.17 -2.17
N ARG A 58 7.71 27.24 -2.59
CA ARG A 58 6.68 26.28 -2.16
C ARG A 58 7.06 24.85 -2.52
N LYS A 59 7.62 24.62 -3.72
CA LYS A 59 8.12 23.32 -4.17
C LYS A 59 9.29 22.83 -3.31
N ALA A 60 10.27 23.69 -3.04
CA ALA A 60 11.42 23.34 -2.19
C ALA A 60 11.01 22.99 -0.75
N HIS A 61 9.98 23.65 -0.22
CA HIS A 61 9.47 23.43 1.14
C HIS A 61 8.30 22.46 1.20
N LYS A 62 8.04 21.69 0.12
CA LYS A 62 6.95 20.72 0.02
C LYS A 62 5.55 21.29 0.31
N LYS A 63 5.37 22.61 0.19
CA LYS A 63 4.09 23.32 0.31
C LYS A 63 3.26 23.28 -0.96
N ASP A 64 3.87 22.87 -2.07
CA ASP A 64 3.20 22.64 -3.37
C ASP A 64 2.68 21.19 -3.50
N GLN A 65 2.79 20.39 -2.44
CA GLN A 65 2.29 19.02 -2.46
C GLN A 65 0.78 19.01 -2.30
N VAL A 66 0.10 18.68 -3.41
CA VAL A 66 -1.21 18.02 -3.42
C VAL A 66 -1.09 16.73 -2.61
N ALA A 67 -1.22 16.83 -1.29
CA ALA A 67 -1.01 15.75 -0.33
C ALA A 67 -1.94 14.53 -0.54
N GLU A 68 -2.89 14.61 -1.46
CA GLU A 68 -3.89 13.56 -1.75
C GLU A 68 -3.43 12.46 -2.73
N VAL A 69 -2.58 12.78 -3.73
CA VAL A 69 -2.24 11.81 -4.80
C VAL A 69 -1.30 10.71 -4.30
N GLN A 70 -0.39 11.04 -3.37
CA GLN A 70 0.52 10.07 -2.75
C GLN A 70 -0.19 9.16 -1.73
N LYS A 71 -1.20 9.67 -0.99
CA LYS A 71 -2.00 8.84 -0.06
C LYS A 71 -2.86 7.82 -0.81
N LYS A 72 -3.42 8.16 -1.98
CA LYS A 72 -4.18 7.22 -2.82
C LYS A 72 -3.34 6.07 -3.39
N LYS A 73 -2.06 6.30 -3.70
CA LYS A 73 -1.14 5.26 -4.24
C LYS A 73 -0.59 4.31 -3.17
N ARG A 74 -0.68 4.65 -1.88
CA ARG A 74 -0.26 3.81 -0.74
C ARG A 74 -1.27 2.74 -0.31
N ARG A 75 -2.46 2.69 -0.92
CA ARG A 75 -3.32 1.48 -0.88
C ARG A 75 -2.78 0.41 -1.84
N ASN A 76 -1.52 0.04 -1.68
CA ASN A 76 -1.00 -1.17 -2.30
C ASN A 76 -1.39 -2.34 -1.41
N ALA A 77 -2.09 -3.29 -2.01
CA ALA A 77 -2.67 -4.48 -1.40
C ALA A 77 -1.74 -5.17 -0.40
N THR A 78 -2.28 -5.48 0.78
CA THR A 78 -1.71 -6.45 1.72
C THR A 78 -1.66 -7.81 1.02
N LYS A 79 -0.56 -8.12 0.34
CA LYS A 79 -0.25 -9.52 0.01
C LYS A 79 0.03 -10.21 1.33
N SER A 80 -0.94 -10.97 1.82
CA SER A 80 -0.76 -11.81 2.99
C SER A 80 0.45 -12.72 2.76
N LEU A 81 1.55 -12.44 3.46
CA LEU A 81 2.66 -13.38 3.56
C LEU A 81 2.08 -14.66 4.19
N ASN A 82 1.98 -15.72 3.39
CA ASN A 82 1.62 -17.04 3.89
C ASN A 82 2.77 -17.52 4.78
N ARG A 83 2.72 -17.17 6.06
CA ARG A 83 3.66 -17.67 7.06
C ARG A 83 3.45 -19.18 7.16
N SER A 84 4.54 -19.95 7.12
CA SER A 84 4.49 -21.38 7.41
C SER A 84 3.92 -21.56 8.82
N ILE A 85 2.81 -22.28 8.93
CA ILE A 85 2.25 -22.68 10.21
C ILE A 85 3.27 -23.63 10.84
N ALA A 86 3.75 -23.31 12.05
CA ALA A 86 4.76 -24.12 12.73
C ALA A 86 4.28 -25.57 12.85
N GLY A 87 5.05 -26.52 12.31
CA GLY A 87 4.76 -27.96 12.35
C GLY A 87 4.28 -28.60 11.04
N ALA A 88 4.05 -27.85 9.96
CA ALA A 88 3.76 -28.42 8.64
C ALA A 88 4.54 -27.72 7.52
N SER A 89 5.32 -28.50 6.77
CA SER A 89 5.99 -28.00 5.57
C SER A 89 4.98 -27.60 4.49
N VAL A 90 5.37 -26.67 3.61
CA VAL A 90 4.51 -26.13 2.55
C VAL A 90 3.96 -27.24 1.64
N ASP A 91 4.71 -28.32 1.47
CA ASP A 91 4.33 -29.43 0.59
C ASP A 91 3.24 -30.32 1.18
N VAL A 92 3.26 -30.54 2.51
CA VAL A 92 2.19 -31.26 3.22
C VAL A 92 0.87 -30.48 3.16
N ILE A 93 0.92 -29.15 3.22
CA ILE A 93 -0.26 -28.29 3.10
C ILE A 93 -0.85 -28.36 1.69
N LYS A 94 -0.01 -28.38 0.65
CA LYS A 94 -0.47 -28.53 -0.74
C LYS A 94 -1.11 -29.90 -0.97
N GLN A 95 -0.51 -30.96 -0.47
CA GLN A 95 -1.04 -32.33 -0.59
C GLN A 95 -2.40 -32.46 0.11
N ARG A 96 -2.53 -31.99 1.36
CA ARG A 96 -3.82 -31.97 2.08
C ARG A 96 -4.89 -31.14 1.38
N ARG A 97 -4.51 -30.07 0.68
CA ARG A 97 -5.45 -29.24 -0.10
C ARG A 97 -5.87 -29.91 -1.41
N ALA A 98 -4.98 -30.69 -2.03
CA ALA A 98 -5.25 -31.40 -3.27
C ALA A 98 -6.10 -32.67 -3.08
N GLU A 99 -6.20 -33.18 -1.85
CA GLU A 99 -7.10 -34.29 -1.53
C GLU A 99 -8.57 -33.95 -1.82
N LYS A 100 -9.23 -34.83 -2.59
CA LYS A 100 -10.66 -34.73 -2.90
C LYS A 100 -11.50 -34.80 -1.62
N PRO A 101 -12.60 -34.03 -1.53
CA PRO A 101 -13.42 -33.95 -0.31
C PRO A 101 -14.01 -35.30 0.12
N GLU A 102 -14.31 -36.18 -0.84
CA GLU A 102 -14.84 -37.53 -0.59
C GLU A 102 -13.83 -38.41 0.17
N ALA A 103 -12.55 -38.38 -0.20
CA ALA A 103 -11.50 -39.14 0.47
C ALA A 103 -11.25 -38.63 1.91
N ARG A 104 -11.44 -37.32 2.13
CA ARG A 104 -11.35 -36.71 3.47
C ARG A 104 -12.52 -37.10 4.36
N GLN A 105 -13.73 -37.20 3.80
CA GLN A 105 -14.90 -37.65 4.54
C GLN A 105 -14.79 -39.13 4.91
N ALA A 106 -14.36 -39.98 3.96
CA ALA A 106 -14.16 -41.41 4.20
C ALA A 106 -13.12 -41.69 5.30
N SER A 107 -11.98 -41.00 5.29
CA SER A 107 -10.96 -41.16 6.34
C SER A 107 -11.44 -40.67 7.71
N ARG A 108 -12.21 -39.57 7.74
CA ARG A 108 -12.83 -39.07 8.99
C ARG A 108 -13.84 -40.04 9.55
N GLU A 109 -14.70 -40.61 8.71
CA GLU A 109 -15.68 -41.61 9.14
C GLU A 109 -15.02 -42.89 9.64
N ALA A 110 -13.99 -43.38 8.96
CA ALA A 110 -13.21 -44.54 9.40
C ALA A 110 -12.58 -44.30 10.78
N ALA A 111 -11.96 -43.13 10.98
CA ALA A 111 -11.37 -42.76 12.27
C ALA A 111 -12.43 -42.62 13.38
N ILE A 112 -13.60 -42.04 13.09
CA ILE A 112 -14.68 -41.93 14.07
C ILE A 112 -15.22 -43.32 14.45
N ARG A 113 -15.35 -44.24 13.48
CA ARG A 113 -15.77 -45.63 13.75
C ARG A 113 -14.75 -46.33 14.64
N GLU A 114 -13.46 -46.22 14.35
CA GLU A 114 -12.41 -46.82 15.17
C GLU A 114 -12.39 -46.29 16.60
N VAL A 115 -12.53 -44.97 16.79
CA VAL A 115 -12.60 -44.36 18.13
C VAL A 115 -13.83 -44.83 18.90
N LYS A 116 -14.98 -44.95 18.24
CA LYS A 116 -16.21 -45.47 18.86
C LYS A 116 -16.05 -46.93 19.28
N GLU A 117 -15.43 -47.76 18.45
CA GLU A 117 -15.17 -49.18 18.75
C GLU A 117 -14.17 -49.34 19.91
N ARG A 118 -13.10 -48.54 19.95
CA ARG A 118 -12.17 -48.50 21.11
C ARG A 118 -12.88 -48.05 22.38
N ALA A 119 -13.78 -47.07 22.30
CA ALA A 119 -14.56 -46.59 23.44
C ALA A 119 -15.57 -47.62 23.96
N LYS A 120 -16.23 -48.39 23.08
CA LYS A 120 -17.12 -49.50 23.47
C LYS A 120 -16.36 -50.59 24.21
N LYS A 121 -15.24 -51.06 23.63
CA LYS A 121 -14.37 -52.07 24.26
C LYS A 121 -13.85 -51.62 25.63
N ALA A 122 -13.48 -50.34 25.75
CA ALA A 122 -13.05 -49.77 27.04
C ALA A 122 -14.20 -49.70 28.06
N LYS A 123 -15.43 -49.39 27.64
CA LYS A 123 -16.61 -49.40 28.51
C LYS A 123 -16.99 -50.81 28.96
N GLU A 124 -16.95 -51.78 28.06
CA GLU A 124 -17.20 -53.20 28.37
C GLU A 124 -16.15 -53.77 29.33
N ALA A 125 -14.87 -53.45 29.12
CA ALA A 125 -13.80 -53.83 30.06
C ALA A 125 -13.97 -53.20 31.45
N LYS A 126 -14.48 -51.95 31.52
CA LYS A 126 -14.81 -51.28 32.79
C LYS A 126 -16.04 -51.90 33.46
N ALA A 127 -17.08 -52.23 32.71
CA ALA A 127 -18.28 -52.89 33.23
C ALA A 127 -17.97 -54.31 33.73
N ALA A 128 -17.11 -55.07 33.04
CA ALA A 128 -16.65 -56.38 33.48
C ALA A 128 -15.80 -56.30 34.77
N LYS A 129 -14.98 -55.26 34.92
CA LYS A 129 -14.23 -54.99 36.17
C LYS A 129 -15.15 -54.60 37.32
N ALA A 130 -16.14 -53.73 37.09
CA ALA A 130 -17.12 -53.34 38.09
C ALA A 130 -18.00 -54.53 38.54
N ARG A 131 -18.41 -55.40 37.61
CA ARG A 131 -19.16 -56.62 37.93
C ARG A 131 -18.31 -57.60 38.76
N LYS A 132 -17.01 -57.77 38.47
CA LYS A 132 -16.11 -58.58 39.30
C LYS A 132 -15.90 -58.01 40.71
N GLN A 133 -15.96 -56.69 40.90
CA GLN A 133 -15.86 -56.04 42.22
C GLN A 133 -17.14 -56.13 43.05
N GLN A 134 -18.29 -56.45 42.45
CA GLN A 134 -19.57 -56.64 43.16
C GLN A 134 -19.82 -58.08 43.63
N PHE A 135 -18.99 -59.04 43.20
CA PHE A 135 -19.10 -60.46 43.54
C PHE A 135 -17.87 -61.00 44.29
N ALA A 136 -17.08 -60.12 44.92
CA ALA A 136 -16.01 -60.43 45.86
C ALA A 136 -16.30 -59.69 47.17
#